data_AF-A0A820AQZ1-F1
#
_entry.id   AF-A0A820AQZ1-F1
#
_cell.length_a   1.000
_cell.length_b   1.000
_cell.length_c   1.000
_cell.angle_alpha   90.00
_cell.angle_beta   90.00
_cell.angle_gamma   90.00
#
_symmetry.space_group_name_H-M   'P 1'
#
loop_
_entity.id
_entity.type
_entity.pdbx_description
1 polymer ?
#
loop_
_entity_poly.entity_id
_entity_poly.type
_entity_poly.pdbx_seq_one_letter_code
_entity_poly.pdbx_strand_id
1 'polypeptide(L)' 'MSVSTFVLVPGAWHSSSCWQRVVPLLQAHGHRVITMDL' A
#
# COMPACT_ATOMS: atom_id res chain seq x y z
N MET A 1 8.97 3.71 16.91
CA MET A 1 8.75 2.88 15.71
C MET A 1 9.41 3.59 14.54
N SER A 2 10.11 2.87 13.65
CA SER A 2 10.78 3.48 12.50
C SER A 2 9.78 3.75 11.38
N VAL A 3 9.80 4.94 10.80
CA VAL A 3 9.01 5.28 9.61
C VAL A 3 9.64 4.63 8.38
N SER A 4 8.79 4.17 7.46
CA SER A 4 9.23 3.54 6.20
C SER A 4 8.25 3.88 5.09
N THR A 5 8.70 3.71 3.85
CA THR A 5 7.86 3.87 2.65
C THR A 5 7.60 2.50 2.04
N PHE A 6 6.32 2.14 1.92
CA PHE A 6 5.88 0.91 1.26
C PHE A 6 5.37 1.21 -0.14
N VAL A 7 5.80 0.40 -1.11
CA VAL A 7 5.27 0.42 -2.48
C VAL A 7 4.50 -0.88 -2.70
N LEU A 8 3.21 -0.78 -2.97
CA LEU A 8 2.31 -1.91 -3.20
C LEU A 8 2.04 -2.05 -4.69
N VAL A 9 2.53 -3.16 -5.25
CA VAL A 9 2.39 -3.50 -6.67
C VAL A 9 1.34 -4.61 -6.79
N PRO A 10 0.24 -4.39 -7.52
CA PRO A 10 -0.78 -5.41 -7.74
C PRO A 10 -0.23 -6.53 -8.63
N GLY A 11 -0.75 -7.74 -8.41
CA GLY A 11 -0.45 -8.91 -9.24
C GLY A 11 -1.13 -8.85 -10.61
N ALA A 12 -0.88 -9.86 -11.43
CA ALA A 12 -1.46 -9.96 -12.77
C ALA A 12 -3.00 -9.97 -12.71
N TRP A 13 -3.66 -9.24 -13.62
CA TRP A 13 -5.13 -9.04 -13.66
C TRP A 13 -5.74 -8.36 -12.42
N HIS A 14 -4.92 -7.68 -11.60
CA HIS A 14 -5.38 -6.90 -10.44
C HIS A 14 -5.03 -5.42 -10.56
N SER A 15 -5.76 -4.59 -9.82
CA SER A 15 -5.54 -3.16 -9.66
C SER A 15 -5.15 -2.82 -8.22
N SER A 16 -4.75 -1.57 -8.01
CA SER A 16 -4.41 -0.99 -6.71
C SER A 16 -5.51 -1.17 -5.66
N SER A 17 -6.78 -1.33 -6.08
CA SER A 17 -7.91 -1.55 -5.18
C SER A 17 -7.81 -2.82 -4.34
N CYS A 18 -6.97 -3.79 -4.73
CA CYS A 18 -6.68 -4.97 -3.90
C CYS A 18 -6.14 -4.62 -2.51
N TRP A 19 -5.56 -3.42 -2.33
CA TRP A 19 -4.92 -2.99 -1.09
C TRP A 19 -5.77 -2.08 -0.20
N GLN A 20 -7.06 -1.88 -0.51
CA GLN A 20 -7.95 -0.96 0.21
C GLN A 20 -7.99 -1.18 1.74
N ARG A 21 -7.77 -2.40 2.22
CA ARG A 21 -7.71 -2.68 3.68
C ARG A 21 -6.31 -2.49 4.28
N VAL A 22 -5.25 -2.67 3.51
CA VAL A 22 -3.86 -2.67 4.01
C VAL A 22 -3.30 -1.25 4.09
N VAL A 23 -3.61 -0.42 3.11
CA VAL A 23 -3.18 1.00 3.06
C VAL A 23 -3.52 1.75 4.35
N PRO A 24 -4.77 1.77 4.86
CA PRO A 24 -5.10 2.52 6.07
C PRO A 24 -4.39 1.99 7.31
N LEU A 25 -4.11 0.68 7.39
CA LEU A 25 -3.37 0.10 8.53
C LEU A 25 -1.92 0.59 8.55
N LEU A 26 -1.23 0.53 7.42
CA LEU A 26 0.15 1.02 7.33
C LEU A 26 0.25 2.53 7.58
N GLN A 27 -0.71 3.30 7.06
CA GLN A 27 -0.79 4.74 7.32
C GLN A 27 -1.08 5.05 8.80
N ALA A 28 -1.95 4.28 9.47
CA ALA A 28 -2.22 4.44 10.89
C ALA A 28 -0.98 4.18 11.77
N HIS A 29 -0.06 3.34 11.30
CA HIS A 29 1.25 3.13 11.92
C HIS A 29 2.30 4.20 11.55
N GLY A 30 1.92 5.25 10.80
CA GLY A 30 2.78 6.36 10.43
C GLY A 30 3.64 6.12 9.18
N HIS A 31 3.39 5.05 8.42
CA HIS A 31 4.14 4.76 7.21
C HIS A 31 3.59 5.50 5.99
N ARG A 32 4.48 5.84 5.06
CA ARG A 32 4.08 6.32 3.73
C ARG A 32 3.75 5.11 2.85
N VAL A 33 2.64 5.16 2.12
CA VAL A 33 2.21 4.08 1.24
C VAL A 33 1.98 4.63 -0.16
N ILE A 34 2.53 3.94 -1.16
CA ILE A 34 2.35 4.23 -2.58
C ILE A 34 1.73 3.00 -3.22
N THR A 35 0.60 3.15 -3.90
CA THR A 35 -0.02 2.09 -4.69
C THR A 35 0.19 2.38 -6.17
N MET A 36 0.48 1.34 -6.95
CA MET A 36 0.57 1.44 -8.41
C MET A 36 -0.61 0.74 -9.06
N ASP A 37 -1.06 1.28 -10.19
CA ASP A 37 -1.87 0.56 -11.17
C ASP A 37 -0.99 0.25 -12.38
N LEU A 38 -1.03 -1.00 -12.83
CA LEU A 38 -0.26 -1.53 -13.96
C LEU A 38 -1.17 -1.83 -15.15
#